data_AF-A0A1T5J5K4-F1
#
_entry.id   AF-A0A1T5J5K4-F1
#
_cell.length_a   1.000
_cell.length_b   1.000
_cell.length_c   1.000
_cell.angle_alpha   90.00
_cell.angle_beta   90.00
_cell.angle_gamma   90.00
#
_symmetry.space_group_name_H-M   'P 1'
#
loop_
_entity.id
_entity.type
_entity.pdbx_description
1 polymer ?
#
loop_
_entity_poly.entity_id
_entity_poly.type
_entity_poly.pdbx_seq_one_letter_code
_entity_poly.pdbx_strand_id
1 'polypeptide(L)'
;MTEKQVHILIGCADARDLSQVQLDAIDKVTAEFRDMSIEVELHVIRAAGSFVTPDIVMDIKRTIEQAQRASDPLLPISYYIHIQTHGHLTEDSNDHYISHVHDLKIVEGSPLNCGMLGASGVGIEIEQMIVEEKPVITIKGRAVVVDNDTKIKYLLQEYYAYDGYLAGDWIKSIDLLRTHPRHQRTVLEKAIAVDPELKMLRIQITCGIMDYAIHSLIRVDDGDPSVPYWDTVQTEIRKHTQNDRSAKEMLINQSAKQKPLAGLLCMSDPRMSSRLLAANYYMRHKNIQHTGDYLPNTVFNITGSSFDIPQTPFGPYVIAGFFYAVKHLHLVDQMVMGYNEDQTDRIIKKIKNDPIMRMIVQKFDVNLIAINQLELQQEEA
;
A
#
# COMPACT_ATOMS: atom_id res chain seq x y z
N MET A 1 -29.77 2.21 17.02
CA MET A 1 -28.73 1.46 17.76
C MET A 1 -27.44 1.85 17.09
N THR A 2 -26.50 2.43 17.83
CA THR A 2 -25.22 2.82 17.24
C THR A 2 -24.44 1.57 16.89
N GLU A 3 -23.86 1.52 15.69
CA GLU A 3 -22.93 0.48 15.29
C GLU A 3 -21.62 1.10 14.80
N LYS A 4 -20.55 0.31 14.83
CA LYS A 4 -19.25 0.70 14.26
C LYS A 4 -18.91 -0.17 13.06
N GLN A 5 -18.39 0.45 12.02
CA GLN A 5 -17.88 -0.25 10.83
C GLN A 5 -16.40 0.08 10.67
N VAL A 6 -15.57 -0.97 10.65
CA VAL A 6 -14.13 -0.86 10.41
C VAL A 6 -13.86 -1.33 8.98
N HIS A 7 -13.43 -0.39 8.14
CA HIS A 7 -13.09 -0.62 6.74
C HIS A 7 -11.57 -0.62 6.58
N ILE A 8 -11.01 -1.63 5.91
CA ILE A 8 -9.58 -1.74 5.65
C ILE A 8 -9.38 -1.84 4.14
N LEU A 9 -8.86 -0.79 3.51
CA LEU A 9 -8.48 -0.79 2.11
C LEU A 9 -7.05 -1.31 1.94
N ILE A 10 -6.90 -2.46 1.28
CA ILE A 10 -5.63 -2.94 0.76
C ILE A 10 -5.46 -2.38 -0.65
N GLY A 11 -4.80 -1.23 -0.72
CA GLY A 11 -4.54 -0.48 -1.95
C GLY A 11 -3.12 -0.64 -2.45
N CYS A 12 -2.88 -0.18 -3.69
CA CYS A 12 -1.54 -0.23 -4.25
C CYS A 12 -0.67 0.88 -3.65
N ALA A 13 0.64 0.64 -3.51
CA ALA A 13 1.63 1.65 -3.15
C ALA A 13 1.91 2.70 -4.26
N ASP A 14 1.04 2.81 -5.27
CA ASP A 14 1.23 3.70 -6.41
C ASP A 14 1.21 5.18 -6.00
N ALA A 15 2.13 5.98 -6.55
CA ALA A 15 2.25 7.38 -6.17
C ALA A 15 0.99 8.21 -6.53
N ARG A 16 0.17 7.71 -7.45
CA ARG A 16 -1.06 8.34 -7.96
C ARG A 16 -2.30 7.91 -7.18
N ASP A 17 -2.22 6.83 -6.42
CA ASP A 17 -3.34 6.35 -5.60
C ASP A 17 -3.73 7.40 -4.55
N LEU A 18 -5.00 7.48 -4.14
CA LEU A 18 -5.58 8.53 -3.28
C LEU A 18 -5.53 9.94 -3.87
N SER A 19 -6.62 10.41 -4.48
CA SER A 19 -6.78 11.82 -4.88
C SER A 19 -7.57 12.63 -3.86
N GLN A 20 -7.50 13.96 -3.94
CA GLN A 20 -8.32 14.84 -3.09
C GLN A 20 -9.82 14.53 -3.26
N VAL A 21 -10.26 14.23 -4.49
CA VAL A 21 -11.64 13.77 -4.78
C VAL A 21 -12.03 12.54 -3.96
N GLN A 22 -11.08 11.61 -3.73
CA GLN A 22 -11.34 10.42 -2.91
C GLN A 22 -11.44 10.78 -1.43
N LEU A 23 -10.58 11.67 -0.93
CA LEU A 23 -10.63 12.15 0.45
C LEU A 23 -11.94 12.89 0.73
N ASP A 24 -12.33 13.82 -0.13
CA ASP A 24 -13.56 14.60 0.01
C ASP A 24 -14.80 13.70 -0.01
N ALA A 25 -14.80 12.67 -0.88
CA ALA A 25 -15.88 11.69 -0.94
C ALA A 25 -15.96 10.82 0.33
N ILE A 26 -14.81 10.38 0.86
CA ILE A 26 -14.72 9.63 2.12
C ILE A 26 -15.27 10.49 3.26
N ASP A 27 -14.84 11.74 3.40
CA ASP A 27 -15.26 12.63 4.48
C ASP A 27 -16.75 12.91 4.43
N LYS A 28 -17.27 13.23 3.23
CA LYS A 28 -18.70 13.46 3.01
C LYS A 28 -19.55 12.24 3.40
N VAL A 29 -19.25 11.07 2.86
CA VAL A 29 -20.05 9.86 3.11
C VAL A 29 -19.90 9.39 4.56
N THR A 30 -18.73 9.59 5.18
CA THR A 30 -18.53 9.31 6.60
C THR A 30 -19.42 10.19 7.48
N ALA A 31 -19.60 11.47 7.13
CA ALA A 31 -20.53 12.35 7.82
C ALA A 31 -21.99 11.89 7.65
N GLU A 32 -22.39 11.50 6.43
CA GLU A 32 -23.74 10.98 6.16
C GLU A 32 -24.04 9.70 6.97
N PHE A 33 -23.08 8.77 7.09
CA PHE A 33 -23.24 7.54 7.87
C PHE A 33 -23.26 7.82 9.38
N ARG A 34 -22.50 8.83 9.84
CA ARG A 34 -22.55 9.28 11.24
C ARG A 34 -23.94 9.78 11.61
N ASP A 35 -24.61 10.51 10.73
CA ASP A 35 -26.00 10.96 10.92
C ASP A 35 -26.99 9.78 11.01
N MET A 36 -26.64 8.62 10.44
CA MET A 36 -27.37 7.36 10.56
C MET A 36 -26.99 6.54 11.81
N SER A 37 -26.19 7.11 12.72
CA SER A 37 -25.67 6.43 13.91
C SER A 37 -24.75 5.25 13.58
N ILE A 38 -23.99 5.36 12.48
CA ILE A 38 -22.95 4.42 12.09
C ILE A 38 -21.60 5.13 12.22
N GLU A 39 -20.77 4.69 13.17
CA GLU A 39 -19.38 5.17 13.29
C GLU A 39 -18.52 4.42 12.27
N VAL A 40 -17.95 5.13 11.30
CA VAL A 40 -17.08 4.54 10.30
C VAL A 40 -15.63 4.87 10.59
N GLU A 41 -14.78 3.84 10.62
CA GLU A 41 -13.34 3.93 10.74
C GLU A 41 -12.70 3.30 9.50
N LEU A 42 -11.99 4.11 8.68
CA LEU A 42 -11.34 3.66 7.46
C LEU A 42 -9.83 3.64 7.64
N HIS A 43 -9.22 2.48 7.39
CA HIS A 43 -7.78 2.28 7.36
C HIS A 43 -7.31 1.96 5.95
N VAL A 44 -6.08 2.36 5.64
CA VAL A 44 -5.47 2.02 4.34
C VAL A 44 -4.12 1.36 4.55
N ILE A 45 -3.99 0.15 4.01
CA ILE A 45 -2.75 -0.60 3.91
C ILE A 45 -2.27 -0.50 2.46
N ARG A 46 -1.12 0.14 2.25
CA ARG A 46 -0.47 0.28 0.94
C ARG A 46 0.50 -0.87 0.73
N ALA A 47 0.09 -1.81 -0.11
CA ALA A 47 0.91 -2.96 -0.51
C ALA A 47 1.27 -2.85 -1.99
N ALA A 48 2.51 -3.14 -2.37
CA ALA A 48 2.87 -3.13 -3.79
C ALA A 48 1.99 -4.14 -4.53
N GLY A 49 1.28 -3.68 -5.57
CA GLY A 49 0.33 -4.50 -6.33
C GLY A 49 -0.84 -5.08 -5.53
N SER A 50 -1.07 -4.63 -4.29
CA SER A 50 -2.13 -5.12 -3.42
C SER A 50 -2.04 -6.63 -3.13
N PHE A 51 -0.82 -7.18 -3.12
CA PHE A 51 -0.58 -8.57 -2.75
C PHE A 51 -0.93 -8.81 -1.28
N VAL A 52 -1.74 -9.84 -1.00
CA VAL A 52 -2.06 -10.26 0.37
C VAL A 52 -0.99 -11.23 0.84
N THR A 53 0.05 -10.70 1.46
CA THR A 53 1.14 -11.45 2.09
C THR A 53 0.92 -11.60 3.60
N PRO A 54 1.68 -12.48 4.29
CA PRO A 54 1.53 -12.68 5.74
C PRO A 54 1.67 -11.40 6.57
N ASP A 55 2.52 -10.46 6.15
CA ASP A 55 2.65 -9.14 6.75
C ASP A 55 1.38 -8.29 6.60
N ILE A 56 0.70 -8.35 5.46
CA ILE A 56 -0.59 -7.67 5.26
C ILE A 56 -1.68 -8.28 6.14
N VAL A 57 -1.70 -9.61 6.29
CA VAL A 57 -2.63 -10.28 7.22
C VAL A 57 -2.37 -9.84 8.66
N MET A 58 -1.10 -9.72 9.06
CA MET A 58 -0.74 -9.20 10.39
C MET A 58 -1.15 -7.74 10.58
N ASP A 59 -1.01 -6.90 9.55
CA ASP A 59 -1.47 -5.51 9.57
C ASP A 59 -3.00 -5.42 9.74
N ILE A 60 -3.76 -6.28 9.06
CA ILE A 60 -5.21 -6.43 9.27
C ILE A 60 -5.52 -6.79 10.72
N LYS A 61 -4.85 -7.81 11.28
CA LYS A 61 -5.07 -8.25 12.67
C LYS A 61 -4.87 -7.11 13.66
N ARG A 62 -3.76 -6.37 13.53
CA ARG A 62 -3.46 -5.26 14.42
C ARG A 62 -4.44 -4.10 14.28
N THR A 63 -4.86 -3.82 13.05
CA THR A 63 -5.88 -2.80 12.78
C THR A 63 -7.19 -3.15 13.49
N ILE A 64 -7.64 -4.39 13.36
CA ILE A 64 -8.84 -4.90 14.05
C ILE A 64 -8.66 -4.84 15.57
N GLU A 65 -7.54 -5.30 16.08
CA GLU A 65 -7.24 -5.30 17.52
C GLU A 65 -7.23 -3.89 18.10
N GLN A 66 -6.64 -2.92 17.40
CA GLN A 66 -6.63 -1.52 17.79
C GLN A 66 -8.06 -0.94 17.82
N ALA A 67 -8.83 -1.18 16.76
CA ALA A 67 -10.22 -0.72 16.67
C ALA A 67 -11.08 -1.30 17.81
N GLN A 68 -10.91 -2.59 18.13
CA GLN A 68 -11.60 -3.24 19.26
C GLN A 68 -11.21 -2.63 20.61
N ARG A 69 -9.91 -2.39 20.84
CA ARG A 69 -9.42 -1.80 22.10
C ARG A 69 -9.89 -0.35 22.30
N ALA A 70 -10.05 0.39 21.23
CA ALA A 70 -10.49 1.79 21.27
C ALA A 70 -12.01 1.95 21.39
N SER A 71 -12.78 0.89 21.15
CA SER A 71 -14.25 0.94 21.11
C SER A 71 -14.89 0.48 22.42
N ASP A 72 -16.13 0.91 22.66
CA ASP A 72 -16.95 0.37 23.77
C ASP A 72 -17.17 -1.14 23.56
N PRO A 73 -16.87 -2.00 24.56
CA PRO A 73 -17.07 -3.45 24.46
C PRO A 73 -18.50 -3.89 24.10
N LEU A 74 -19.51 -3.05 24.31
CA LEU A 74 -20.91 -3.33 24.01
C LEU A 74 -21.33 -2.85 22.61
N LEU A 75 -20.49 -2.08 21.92
CA LEU A 75 -20.79 -1.57 20.58
C LEU A 75 -20.57 -2.68 19.54
N PRO A 76 -21.58 -3.05 18.73
CA PRO A 76 -21.38 -4.01 17.66
C PRO A 76 -20.45 -3.44 16.60
N ILE A 77 -19.44 -4.23 16.19
CA ILE A 77 -18.45 -3.87 15.17
C ILE A 77 -18.57 -4.81 13.97
N SER A 78 -18.72 -4.22 12.79
CA SER A 78 -18.66 -4.92 11.49
C SER A 78 -17.32 -4.66 10.81
N TYR A 79 -16.75 -5.68 10.16
CA TYR A 79 -15.43 -5.61 9.54
C TYR A 79 -15.50 -5.83 8.04
N TYR A 80 -14.92 -4.89 7.28
CA TYR A 80 -14.89 -4.90 5.84
C TYR A 80 -13.45 -4.75 5.36
N ILE A 81 -13.03 -5.60 4.42
CA ILE A 81 -11.73 -5.49 3.76
C ILE A 81 -11.96 -5.28 2.26
N HIS A 82 -11.30 -4.27 1.71
CA HIS A 82 -11.42 -3.87 0.32
C HIS A 82 -10.09 -4.11 -0.37
N ILE A 83 -10.02 -5.08 -1.29
CA ILE A 83 -8.83 -5.34 -2.09
C ILE A 83 -8.94 -4.56 -3.39
N GLN A 84 -8.10 -3.56 -3.56
CA GLN A 84 -8.11 -2.69 -4.73
C GLN A 84 -6.76 -2.74 -5.43
N THR A 85 -6.76 -3.25 -6.66
CA THR A 85 -5.62 -3.11 -7.58
C THR A 85 -5.87 -1.92 -8.50
N HIS A 86 -4.88 -1.49 -9.28
CA HIS A 86 -5.09 -0.43 -10.26
C HIS A 86 -4.61 -0.86 -11.66
N GLY A 87 -5.17 -0.24 -12.70
CA GLY A 87 -4.82 -0.52 -14.09
C GLY A 87 -5.34 0.51 -15.08
N HIS A 88 -5.19 0.19 -16.36
CA HIS A 88 -5.81 0.89 -17.48
C HIS A 88 -6.67 -0.09 -18.27
N LEU A 89 -7.97 0.13 -18.28
CA LEU A 89 -8.88 -0.67 -19.08
C LEU A 89 -9.04 -0.07 -20.47
N THR A 90 -9.28 -0.93 -21.44
CA THR A 90 -9.58 -0.49 -22.81
C THR A 90 -10.99 0.13 -22.86
N GLU A 91 -11.22 1.01 -23.84
CA GLU A 91 -12.53 1.68 -24.03
C GLU A 91 -13.70 0.71 -24.29
N ASP A 92 -13.42 -0.52 -24.77
CA ASP A 92 -14.43 -1.56 -24.98
C ASP A 92 -14.70 -2.42 -23.73
N SER A 93 -14.07 -2.10 -22.60
CA SER A 93 -14.35 -2.75 -21.32
C SER A 93 -15.66 -2.26 -20.71
N ASN A 94 -16.35 -3.13 -19.97
CA ASN A 94 -17.54 -2.73 -19.21
C ASN A 94 -17.15 -1.87 -17.99
N ASP A 95 -17.42 -0.56 -18.06
CA ASP A 95 -17.08 0.44 -17.04
C ASP A 95 -18.11 0.57 -15.90
N HIS A 96 -19.15 -0.28 -15.90
CA HIS A 96 -20.10 -0.37 -14.81
C HIS A 96 -19.40 -0.61 -13.47
N TYR A 97 -20.03 -0.19 -12.38
CA TYR A 97 -19.46 -0.36 -11.04
C TYR A 97 -19.22 -1.83 -10.69
N ILE A 98 -20.07 -2.73 -11.20
CA ILE A 98 -19.91 -4.18 -11.08
C ILE A 98 -19.81 -4.75 -12.48
N SER A 99 -18.70 -5.42 -12.76
CA SER A 99 -18.42 -6.03 -14.07
C SER A 99 -17.76 -7.39 -13.90
N HIS A 100 -17.99 -8.29 -14.85
CA HIS A 100 -17.29 -9.57 -14.86
C HIS A 100 -15.90 -9.43 -15.51
N VAL A 101 -14.94 -10.19 -15.00
CA VAL A 101 -13.53 -10.14 -15.46
C VAL A 101 -13.32 -10.45 -16.95
N HIS A 102 -14.26 -11.13 -17.61
CA HIS A 102 -14.17 -11.42 -19.04
C HIS A 102 -14.61 -10.24 -19.92
N ASP A 103 -15.37 -9.30 -19.35
CA ASP A 103 -15.77 -8.04 -19.97
C ASP A 103 -14.73 -6.93 -19.76
N LEU A 104 -13.60 -7.26 -19.13
CA LEU A 104 -12.51 -6.35 -18.83
C LEU A 104 -11.25 -6.73 -19.61
N LYS A 105 -10.67 -5.74 -20.29
CA LYS A 105 -9.41 -5.87 -21.03
C LYS A 105 -8.45 -4.77 -20.59
N ILE A 106 -7.19 -5.15 -20.43
CA ILE A 106 -6.13 -4.25 -19.97
C ILE A 106 -5.40 -3.72 -21.20
N VAL A 107 -5.13 -2.41 -21.22
CA VAL A 107 -4.28 -1.79 -22.25
C VAL A 107 -2.84 -2.27 -22.03
N GLU A 108 -2.32 -3.11 -22.92
CA GLU A 108 -0.96 -3.64 -22.81
C GLU A 108 0.09 -2.52 -22.82
N GLY A 109 1.12 -2.65 -21.95
CA GLY A 109 2.22 -1.68 -21.85
C GLY A 109 1.84 -0.30 -21.33
N SER A 110 0.58 -0.09 -20.91
CA SER A 110 0.13 1.19 -20.39
C SER A 110 0.94 1.62 -19.16
N PRO A 111 1.42 2.89 -19.09
CA PRO A 111 2.09 3.43 -17.89
C PRO A 111 1.14 3.60 -16.69
N LEU A 112 -0.16 3.41 -16.90
CA LEU A 112 -1.19 3.39 -15.86
C LEU A 112 -1.37 2.00 -15.24
N ASN A 113 -0.79 0.95 -15.83
CA ASN A 113 -0.85 -0.37 -15.24
C ASN A 113 0.05 -0.47 -14.01
N CYS A 114 -0.34 -1.36 -13.11
CA CYS A 114 0.46 -1.70 -11.95
C CYS A 114 1.86 -2.20 -12.34
N GLY A 115 2.90 -1.54 -11.84
CA GLY A 115 4.30 -1.93 -12.07
C GLY A 115 4.61 -3.35 -11.58
N MET A 116 3.79 -3.91 -10.69
CA MET A 116 3.94 -5.29 -10.21
C MET A 116 3.66 -6.36 -11.27
N LEU A 117 3.14 -6.01 -12.45
CA LEU A 117 3.14 -6.89 -13.63
C LEU A 117 4.57 -7.36 -14.00
N GLY A 118 5.61 -6.58 -13.64
CA GLY A 118 7.02 -6.91 -13.88
C GLY A 118 7.83 -7.20 -12.61
N ALA A 119 7.19 -7.50 -11.47
CA ALA A 119 7.87 -7.57 -10.17
C ALA A 119 8.96 -8.66 -10.10
N SER A 120 8.79 -9.78 -10.80
CA SER A 120 9.82 -10.83 -10.86
C SER A 120 11.09 -10.33 -11.56
N GLY A 121 10.97 -9.41 -12.53
CA GLY A 121 12.12 -8.72 -13.11
C GLY A 121 12.85 -7.86 -12.09
N VAL A 122 12.11 -7.13 -11.24
CA VAL A 122 12.70 -6.41 -10.10
C VAL A 122 13.40 -7.38 -9.13
N GLY A 123 12.82 -8.55 -8.87
CA GLY A 123 13.46 -9.61 -8.09
C GLY A 123 14.80 -10.05 -8.68
N ILE A 124 14.86 -10.32 -9.99
CA ILE A 124 16.09 -10.70 -10.69
C ILE A 124 17.16 -9.60 -10.54
N GLU A 125 16.75 -8.33 -10.67
CA GLU A 125 17.66 -7.20 -10.51
C GLU A 125 18.20 -7.06 -9.08
N ILE A 126 17.40 -7.40 -8.07
CA ILE A 126 17.85 -7.47 -6.67
C ILE A 126 18.84 -8.63 -6.49
N GLU A 127 18.57 -9.81 -7.03
CA GLU A 127 19.50 -10.94 -6.99
C GLU A 127 20.84 -10.58 -7.65
N GLN A 128 20.79 -9.98 -8.84
CA GLN A 128 21.98 -9.51 -9.55
C GLN A 128 22.76 -8.52 -8.69
N MET A 129 22.09 -7.53 -8.08
CA MET A 129 22.74 -6.58 -7.18
C MET A 129 23.43 -7.28 -6.01
N ILE A 130 22.78 -8.25 -5.38
CA ILE A 130 23.35 -9.00 -4.24
C ILE A 130 24.61 -9.75 -4.69
N VAL A 131 24.57 -10.42 -5.86
CA VAL A 131 25.73 -11.18 -6.39
C VAL A 131 26.88 -10.25 -6.79
N GLU A 132 26.59 -9.06 -7.31
CA GLU A 132 27.60 -8.06 -7.69
C GLU A 132 28.28 -7.44 -6.47
N GLU A 133 27.50 -7.01 -5.48
CA GLU A 133 28.01 -6.35 -4.26
C GLU A 133 28.67 -7.33 -3.30
N LYS A 134 28.34 -8.63 -3.39
CA LYS A 134 28.89 -9.71 -2.57
C LYS A 134 28.89 -9.37 -1.07
N PRO A 135 27.73 -8.99 -0.50
CA PRO A 135 27.67 -8.55 0.88
C PRO A 135 28.14 -9.67 1.82
N VAL A 136 28.80 -9.26 2.90
CA VAL A 136 29.07 -10.15 4.03
C VAL A 136 27.95 -10.00 5.04
N ILE A 137 27.22 -11.07 5.29
CA ILE A 137 26.16 -11.13 6.30
C ILE A 137 26.55 -12.12 7.39
N THR A 138 26.08 -11.87 8.61
CA THR A 138 26.26 -12.78 9.73
C THR A 138 25.08 -13.73 9.80
N ILE A 139 25.30 -15.00 9.50
CA ILE A 139 24.29 -16.06 9.65
C ILE A 139 24.78 -17.04 10.72
N LYS A 140 23.97 -17.25 11.77
CA LYS A 140 24.31 -18.15 12.90
C LYS A 140 25.71 -17.89 13.49
N GLY A 141 26.09 -16.61 13.59
CA GLY A 141 27.40 -16.18 14.09
C GLY A 141 28.58 -16.38 13.12
N ARG A 142 28.34 -16.85 11.88
CA ARG A 142 29.37 -16.98 10.84
C ARG A 142 29.21 -15.90 9.79
N ALA A 143 30.34 -15.30 9.39
CA ALA A 143 30.39 -14.41 8.24
C ALA A 143 30.23 -15.23 6.96
N VAL A 144 29.22 -14.90 6.14
CA VAL A 144 28.93 -15.54 4.87
C VAL A 144 28.94 -14.47 3.79
N VAL A 145 29.76 -14.67 2.76
CA VAL A 145 29.70 -13.87 1.52
C VAL A 145 28.54 -14.39 0.68
N VAL A 146 27.66 -13.50 0.24
CA VAL A 146 26.52 -13.86 -0.61
C VAL A 146 26.87 -13.59 -2.07
N ASP A 147 27.29 -14.63 -2.80
CA ASP A 147 27.83 -14.49 -4.17
C ASP A 147 27.15 -15.40 -5.21
N ASN A 148 26.09 -16.10 -4.81
CA ASN A 148 25.31 -16.99 -5.69
C ASN A 148 23.92 -17.28 -5.11
N ASP A 149 23.05 -17.88 -5.92
CA ASP A 149 21.65 -18.19 -5.60
C ASP A 149 21.50 -19.06 -4.34
N THR A 150 22.41 -20.01 -4.10
CA THR A 150 22.35 -20.86 -2.90
C THR A 150 22.57 -20.02 -1.65
N LYS A 151 23.46 -19.02 -1.71
CA LYS A 151 23.69 -18.09 -0.60
C LYS A 151 22.58 -17.06 -0.45
N ILE A 152 21.95 -16.63 -1.55
CA ILE A 152 20.75 -15.77 -1.49
C ILE A 152 19.61 -16.53 -0.82
N LYS A 153 19.32 -17.75 -1.25
CA LYS A 153 18.32 -18.61 -0.61
C LYS A 153 18.62 -18.80 0.89
N TYR A 154 19.90 -18.98 1.25
CA TYR A 154 20.30 -19.10 2.64
C TYR A 154 20.08 -17.82 3.45
N LEU A 155 20.34 -16.64 2.86
CA LEU A 155 19.97 -15.35 3.43
C LEU A 155 18.45 -15.24 3.68
N LEU A 156 17.64 -15.62 2.68
CA LEU A 156 16.17 -15.60 2.80
C LEU A 156 15.68 -16.51 3.93
N GLN A 157 16.23 -17.70 4.03
CA GLN A 157 15.83 -18.67 5.05
C GLN A 157 16.16 -18.17 6.47
N GLU A 158 17.34 -17.58 6.66
CA GLU A 158 17.85 -17.27 8.00
C GLU A 158 17.43 -15.88 8.50
N TYR A 159 17.25 -14.91 7.60
CA TYR A 159 16.86 -13.55 7.96
C TYR A 159 15.37 -13.29 7.76
N TYR A 160 14.78 -13.81 6.68
CA TYR A 160 13.39 -13.57 6.29
C TYR A 160 12.45 -14.75 6.59
N ALA A 161 12.98 -15.82 7.20
CA ALA A 161 12.24 -17.06 7.48
C ALA A 161 11.55 -17.65 6.23
N TYR A 162 12.18 -17.51 5.07
CA TYR A 162 11.61 -17.93 3.79
C TYR A 162 12.50 -18.96 3.07
N ASP A 163 11.97 -20.16 2.84
CA ASP A 163 12.64 -21.24 2.12
C ASP A 163 12.21 -21.26 0.64
N GLY A 164 12.88 -20.44 -0.18
CA GLY A 164 12.59 -20.32 -1.60
C GLY A 164 13.59 -19.42 -2.32
N TYR A 165 13.28 -19.08 -3.57
CA TYR A 165 14.08 -18.15 -4.38
C TYR A 165 13.56 -16.71 -4.26
N LEU A 166 14.43 -15.72 -4.41
CA LEU A 166 14.03 -14.31 -4.28
C LEU A 166 13.13 -13.94 -5.46
N ALA A 167 13.60 -14.14 -6.69
CA ALA A 167 12.83 -13.88 -7.88
C ALA A 167 11.91 -15.06 -8.25
N GLY A 168 10.65 -14.78 -8.56
CA GLY A 168 9.69 -15.78 -9.06
C GLY A 168 9.06 -16.66 -7.97
N ASP A 169 9.60 -16.69 -6.75
CA ASP A 169 8.98 -17.35 -5.60
C ASP A 169 8.59 -16.36 -4.48
N TRP A 170 9.57 -15.66 -3.90
CA TRP A 170 9.34 -14.68 -2.83
C TRP A 170 8.72 -13.38 -3.36
N ILE A 171 9.26 -12.88 -4.48
CA ILE A 171 8.73 -11.74 -5.25
C ILE A 171 8.11 -12.28 -6.54
N LYS A 172 6.78 -12.26 -6.61
CA LYS A 172 6.00 -12.71 -7.76
C LYS A 172 5.40 -11.54 -8.54
N SER A 173 5.37 -11.70 -9.86
CA SER A 173 4.64 -10.76 -10.72
C SER A 173 3.14 -10.97 -10.61
N ILE A 174 2.39 -9.93 -10.94
CA ILE A 174 0.97 -10.09 -11.25
C ILE A 174 0.89 -10.79 -12.61
N ASP A 175 0.37 -12.01 -12.65
CA ASP A 175 0.23 -12.75 -13.91
C ASP A 175 -0.80 -12.08 -14.84
N LEU A 176 -1.98 -11.77 -14.28
CA LEU A 176 -3.11 -11.19 -15.00
C LEU A 176 -3.81 -10.16 -14.12
N LEU A 177 -3.62 -8.88 -14.47
CA LEU A 177 -4.15 -7.75 -13.68
C LEU A 177 -5.66 -7.81 -13.48
N ARG A 178 -6.42 -8.20 -14.51
CA ARG A 178 -7.89 -8.28 -14.45
C ARG A 178 -8.44 -9.33 -13.48
N THR A 179 -7.67 -10.39 -13.19
CA THR A 179 -8.07 -11.45 -12.24
C THR A 179 -7.37 -11.32 -10.89
N HIS A 180 -6.36 -10.45 -10.80
CA HIS A 180 -5.54 -10.30 -9.61
C HIS A 180 -6.33 -9.96 -8.34
N PRO A 181 -7.29 -9.01 -8.32
CA PRO A 181 -8.09 -8.75 -7.12
C PRO A 181 -8.83 -10.00 -6.60
N ARG A 182 -9.40 -10.80 -7.50
CA ARG A 182 -10.10 -12.05 -7.14
C ARG A 182 -9.14 -13.07 -6.56
N HIS A 183 -7.96 -13.21 -7.15
CA HIS A 183 -6.92 -14.09 -6.64
C HIS A 183 -6.50 -13.68 -5.22
N GLN A 184 -6.23 -12.39 -5.01
CA GLN A 184 -5.87 -11.86 -3.69
C GLN A 184 -7.00 -12.00 -2.67
N ARG A 185 -8.27 -11.83 -3.07
CA ARG A 185 -9.43 -12.14 -2.23
C ARG A 185 -9.43 -13.59 -1.78
N THR A 186 -9.24 -14.55 -2.68
CA THR A 186 -9.17 -15.97 -2.32
C THR A 186 -7.99 -16.28 -1.39
N VAL A 187 -6.84 -15.61 -1.59
CA VAL A 187 -5.68 -15.76 -0.68
C VAL A 187 -6.05 -15.26 0.73
N LEU A 188 -6.68 -14.08 0.83
CA LEU A 188 -7.11 -13.53 2.12
C LEU A 188 -8.17 -14.38 2.80
N GLU A 189 -9.19 -14.83 2.07
CA GLU A 189 -10.25 -15.71 2.60
C GLU A 189 -9.65 -16.98 3.21
N LYS A 190 -8.68 -17.60 2.52
CA LYS A 190 -7.96 -18.78 3.04
C LYS A 190 -7.14 -18.45 4.29
N ALA A 191 -6.46 -17.30 4.31
CA ALA A 191 -5.70 -16.87 5.48
C ALA A 191 -6.60 -16.63 6.70
N ILE A 192 -7.75 -15.97 6.50
CA ILE A 192 -8.75 -15.75 7.56
C ILE A 192 -9.31 -17.08 8.07
N ALA A 193 -9.65 -18.01 7.18
CA ALA A 193 -10.28 -19.28 7.56
C ALA A 193 -9.40 -20.14 8.49
N VAL A 194 -8.07 -20.02 8.40
CA VAL A 194 -7.12 -20.78 9.22
C VAL A 194 -6.60 -19.99 10.43
N ASP A 195 -6.75 -18.66 10.46
CA ASP A 195 -6.30 -17.83 11.58
C ASP A 195 -7.29 -17.92 12.76
N PRO A 196 -6.83 -18.29 13.97
CA PRO A 196 -7.72 -18.49 15.13
C PRO A 196 -8.51 -17.25 15.57
N GLU A 197 -7.97 -16.06 15.36
CA GLU A 197 -8.59 -14.79 15.76
C GLU A 197 -9.52 -14.29 14.65
N LEU A 198 -9.06 -14.28 13.40
CA LEU A 198 -9.82 -13.71 12.29
C LEU A 198 -11.02 -14.58 11.89
N LYS A 199 -10.91 -15.93 11.95
CA LYS A 199 -12.02 -16.82 11.54
C LYS A 199 -13.29 -16.66 12.37
N MET A 200 -13.16 -16.14 13.59
CA MET A 200 -14.28 -15.89 14.49
C MET A 200 -15.03 -14.60 14.14
N LEU A 201 -14.40 -13.73 13.35
CA LEU A 201 -14.94 -12.47 12.88
C LEU A 201 -15.68 -12.70 11.56
N ARG A 202 -16.87 -12.09 11.42
CA ARG A 202 -17.62 -12.09 10.16
C ARG A 202 -17.07 -11.03 9.21
N ILE A 203 -15.83 -11.22 8.77
CA ILE A 203 -15.15 -10.28 7.87
C ILE A 203 -15.70 -10.41 6.46
N GLN A 204 -16.12 -9.29 5.89
CA GLN A 204 -16.61 -9.19 4.53
C GLN A 204 -15.51 -8.65 3.61
N ILE A 205 -15.26 -9.33 2.49
CA ILE A 205 -14.17 -8.96 1.56
C ILE A 205 -14.75 -8.60 0.21
N THR A 206 -14.43 -7.39 -0.25
CA THR A 206 -14.71 -6.94 -1.62
C THR A 206 -13.42 -6.87 -2.43
N CYS A 207 -13.52 -6.95 -3.76
CA CYS A 207 -12.36 -6.78 -4.61
C CYS A 207 -12.66 -6.09 -5.95
N GLY A 208 -11.75 -5.22 -6.39
CA GLY A 208 -11.93 -4.40 -7.57
C GLY A 208 -10.63 -3.89 -8.21
N ILE A 209 -10.80 -3.28 -9.38
CA ILE A 209 -9.75 -2.62 -10.16
C ILE A 209 -10.10 -1.14 -10.24
N MET A 210 -9.22 -0.29 -9.71
CA MET A 210 -9.26 1.14 -9.93
C MET A 210 -8.69 1.43 -11.31
N ASP A 211 -9.53 1.83 -12.24
CA ASP A 211 -9.08 2.28 -13.55
C ASP A 211 -8.64 3.74 -13.45
N TYR A 212 -7.36 4.00 -13.62
CA TYR A 212 -6.81 5.35 -13.57
C TYR A 212 -7.12 6.18 -14.81
N ALA A 213 -7.58 5.59 -15.92
CA ALA A 213 -7.99 6.35 -17.10
C ALA A 213 -9.33 7.07 -16.88
N ILE A 214 -10.25 6.42 -16.15
CA ILE A 214 -11.59 6.95 -15.86
C ILE A 214 -11.80 7.25 -14.37
N HIS A 215 -10.76 7.10 -13.56
CA HIS A 215 -10.73 7.35 -12.11
C HIS A 215 -11.88 6.69 -11.34
N SER A 216 -12.17 5.44 -11.70
CA SER A 216 -13.33 4.72 -11.17
C SER A 216 -12.95 3.31 -10.74
N LEU A 217 -13.43 2.91 -9.56
CA LEU A 217 -13.37 1.51 -9.13
C LEU A 217 -14.39 0.69 -9.90
N ILE A 218 -13.96 -0.46 -10.42
CA ILE A 218 -14.82 -1.51 -10.97
C ILE A 218 -14.67 -2.75 -10.08
N ARG A 219 -15.76 -3.14 -9.43
CA ARG A 219 -15.86 -4.38 -8.64
C ARG A 219 -15.88 -5.59 -9.56
N VAL A 220 -15.05 -6.57 -9.23
CA VAL A 220 -14.90 -7.83 -9.98
C VAL A 220 -15.29 -9.06 -9.14
N ASP A 221 -16.17 -8.81 -8.16
CA ASP A 221 -16.68 -9.78 -7.19
C ASP A 221 -18.21 -9.94 -7.27
N ASP A 222 -18.79 -9.61 -8.42
CA ASP A 222 -20.24 -9.64 -8.67
C ASP A 222 -21.08 -8.78 -7.70
N GLY A 223 -20.45 -7.83 -6.98
CA GLY A 223 -21.15 -6.99 -6.02
C GLY A 223 -21.42 -7.66 -4.67
N ASP A 224 -20.88 -8.85 -4.43
CA ASP A 224 -21.07 -9.62 -3.20
C ASP A 224 -19.77 -9.69 -2.37
N PRO A 225 -19.76 -9.19 -1.12
CA PRO A 225 -20.89 -8.64 -0.35
C PRO A 225 -21.27 -7.22 -0.76
N SER A 226 -22.52 -6.85 -0.53
CA SER A 226 -22.94 -5.44 -0.55
C SER A 226 -22.31 -4.72 0.63
N VAL A 227 -21.68 -3.57 0.37
CA VAL A 227 -21.05 -2.76 1.41
C VAL A 227 -21.51 -1.31 1.25
N PRO A 228 -22.66 -0.94 1.85
CA PRO A 228 -23.32 0.34 1.56
C PRO A 228 -22.43 1.57 1.69
N TYR A 229 -21.60 1.62 2.75
CA TYR A 229 -20.65 2.72 2.94
C TYR A 229 -19.68 2.85 1.77
N TRP A 230 -18.97 1.76 1.46
CA TRP A 230 -17.96 1.76 0.41
C TRP A 230 -18.57 1.97 -0.98
N ASP A 231 -19.70 1.32 -1.28
CA ASP A 231 -20.41 1.48 -2.54
C ASP A 231 -20.89 2.94 -2.74
N THR A 232 -21.28 3.62 -1.65
CA THR A 232 -21.65 5.05 -1.67
C THR A 232 -20.43 5.95 -1.90
N VAL A 233 -19.30 5.68 -1.21
CA VAL A 233 -18.02 6.38 -1.44
C VAL A 233 -17.56 6.27 -2.89
N GLN A 234 -17.71 5.11 -3.52
CA GLN A 234 -17.32 4.94 -4.93
C GLN A 234 -18.29 5.64 -5.89
N THR A 235 -19.58 5.70 -5.55
CA THR A 235 -20.59 6.40 -6.34
C THR A 235 -20.39 7.92 -6.30
N GLU A 236 -20.37 8.50 -5.10
CA GLU A 236 -19.32 9.39 -4.63
C GLU A 236 -18.33 10.00 -5.64
N ILE A 237 -17.20 9.30 -5.74
CA ILE A 237 -16.04 9.57 -6.61
C ILE A 237 -16.45 9.59 -8.09
N ARG A 238 -17.24 8.62 -8.55
CA ARG A 238 -17.70 8.53 -9.95
C ARG A 238 -18.48 9.77 -10.39
N LYS A 239 -19.33 10.34 -9.53
CA LYS A 239 -20.08 11.56 -9.85
C LYS A 239 -19.17 12.78 -9.96
N HIS A 240 -18.20 12.93 -9.07
CA HIS A 240 -17.28 14.07 -9.06
C HIS A 240 -16.31 14.04 -10.25
N THR A 241 -15.78 12.86 -10.57
CA THR A 241 -14.87 12.67 -11.71
C THR A 241 -15.52 13.01 -13.06
N GLN A 242 -16.83 12.77 -13.20
CA GLN A 242 -17.57 13.08 -14.44
C GLN A 242 -18.01 14.55 -14.53
N ASN A 243 -18.39 15.18 -13.42
CA ASN A 243 -19.12 16.45 -13.43
C ASN A 243 -18.31 17.67 -13.00
N ASP A 244 -17.20 17.49 -12.27
CA ASP A 244 -16.42 18.63 -11.78
C ASP A 244 -15.26 19.01 -12.72
N ARG A 245 -15.22 20.29 -13.10
CA ARG A 245 -14.19 20.85 -13.98
C ARG A 245 -12.87 21.09 -13.22
N SER A 246 -12.91 21.36 -11.91
CA SER A 246 -11.70 21.45 -11.07
C SER A 246 -11.06 20.09 -10.82
N ALA A 247 -11.88 19.04 -10.64
CA ALA A 247 -11.38 17.67 -10.52
C ALA A 247 -10.55 17.24 -11.74
N LYS A 248 -10.87 17.71 -12.96
CA LYS A 248 -10.15 17.30 -14.18
C LYS A 248 -8.65 17.51 -14.13
N GLU A 249 -8.15 18.60 -13.54
CA GLU A 249 -6.70 18.85 -13.48
C GLU A 249 -5.98 17.93 -12.49
N MET A 250 -6.60 17.65 -11.33
CA MET A 250 -6.10 16.66 -10.37
C MET A 250 -6.12 15.23 -10.95
N LEU A 251 -7.18 14.89 -11.69
CA LEU A 251 -7.34 13.60 -12.35
C LEU A 251 -6.34 13.43 -13.50
N ILE A 252 -6.01 14.50 -14.25
CA ILE A 252 -4.92 14.48 -15.24
C ILE A 252 -3.58 14.10 -14.58
N ASN A 253 -3.27 14.64 -13.40
CA ASN A 253 -2.04 14.28 -12.69
C ASN A 253 -2.05 12.83 -12.18
N GLN A 254 -3.22 12.32 -11.77
CA GLN A 254 -3.41 10.92 -11.36
C GLN A 254 -3.38 9.95 -12.56
N SER A 255 -3.70 10.41 -13.77
CA SER A 255 -3.62 9.64 -15.02
C SER A 255 -2.29 9.84 -15.78
N ALA A 256 -1.31 10.52 -15.16
CA ALA A 256 0.03 10.64 -15.71
C ALA A 256 0.90 9.40 -15.39
N LYS A 257 2.04 9.29 -16.07
CA LYS A 257 3.10 8.36 -15.66
C LYS A 257 3.57 8.75 -14.24
N GLN A 258 3.71 7.75 -13.39
CA GLN A 258 4.21 7.96 -12.04
C GLN A 258 5.60 8.64 -12.06
N LYS A 259 5.73 9.77 -11.36
CA LYS A 259 6.94 10.58 -11.21
C LYS A 259 6.98 11.31 -9.84
N PRO A 260 7.00 10.55 -8.73
CA PRO A 260 7.16 11.08 -7.38
C PRO A 260 8.46 11.85 -7.22
N LEU A 261 8.48 12.75 -6.25
CA LEU A 261 9.64 13.53 -5.87
C LEU A 261 10.45 12.84 -4.76
N ALA A 262 9.79 12.07 -3.91
CA ALA A 262 10.41 11.30 -2.83
C ALA A 262 9.66 10.00 -2.55
N GLY A 263 10.34 9.07 -1.88
CA GLY A 263 9.67 7.93 -1.26
C GLY A 263 9.28 8.21 0.18
N LEU A 264 8.32 7.45 0.69
CA LEU A 264 7.86 7.47 2.07
C LEU A 264 7.76 6.03 2.58
N LEU A 265 8.46 5.72 3.67
CA LEU A 265 8.20 4.56 4.50
C LEU A 265 7.54 5.02 5.79
N CYS A 266 6.30 4.61 6.05
CA CYS A 266 5.61 4.99 7.28
C CYS A 266 4.80 3.88 7.92
N MET A 267 4.42 4.10 9.18
CA MET A 267 3.42 3.27 9.84
C MET A 267 2.06 3.41 9.16
N SER A 268 1.24 2.36 9.24
CA SER A 268 -0.17 2.46 8.84
C SER A 268 -0.88 3.50 9.71
N ASP A 269 -1.56 4.46 9.08
CA ASP A 269 -2.23 5.58 9.75
C ASP A 269 -3.75 5.51 9.58
N PRO A 270 -4.54 5.32 10.65
CA PRO A 270 -6.01 5.33 10.59
C PRO A 270 -6.58 6.63 10.08
N ARG A 271 -5.86 7.75 10.23
CA ARG A 271 -6.34 9.07 9.83
C ARG A 271 -6.01 9.40 8.39
N MET A 272 -5.29 8.51 7.68
CA MET A 272 -4.83 8.70 6.30
C MET A 272 -4.05 10.01 6.07
N SER A 273 -3.52 10.61 7.14
CA SER A 273 -2.86 11.92 7.16
C SER A 273 -1.38 11.83 6.81
N SER A 274 -0.73 10.71 7.13
CA SER A 274 0.70 10.47 6.92
C SER A 274 1.19 10.91 5.54
N ARG A 275 0.49 10.53 4.48
CA ARG A 275 0.93 10.82 3.11
C ARG A 275 0.86 12.31 2.77
N LEU A 276 -0.18 13.00 3.24
CA LEU A 276 -0.36 14.43 3.07
C LEU A 276 0.70 15.21 3.84
N LEU A 277 0.85 14.90 5.13
CA LEU A 277 1.85 15.53 6.01
C LEU A 277 3.26 15.41 5.44
N ALA A 278 3.64 14.20 5.00
CA ALA A 278 4.94 13.96 4.40
C ALA A 278 5.13 14.70 3.06
N ALA A 279 4.09 14.75 2.21
CA ALA A 279 4.15 15.49 0.96
C ALA A 279 4.34 16.99 1.21
N ASN A 280 3.55 17.59 2.09
CA ASN A 280 3.65 19.00 2.45
C ASN A 280 5.01 19.33 3.08
N TYR A 281 5.47 18.50 4.01
CA TYR A 281 6.81 18.61 4.59
C TYR A 281 7.89 18.62 3.51
N TYR A 282 7.86 17.66 2.58
CA TYR A 282 8.89 17.54 1.55
C TYR A 282 8.92 18.76 0.62
N MET A 283 7.75 19.26 0.23
CA MET A 283 7.62 20.46 -0.59
C MET A 283 8.20 21.68 0.13
N ARG A 284 7.91 21.87 1.43
CA ARG A 284 8.53 22.92 2.26
C ARG A 284 10.05 22.75 2.36
N HIS A 285 10.51 21.54 2.69
CA HIS A 285 11.93 21.21 2.86
C HIS A 285 12.75 21.48 1.59
N LYS A 286 12.17 21.25 0.41
CA LYS A 286 12.80 21.52 -0.89
C LYS A 286 12.50 22.92 -1.46
N ASN A 287 11.81 23.79 -0.72
CA ASN A 287 11.37 25.12 -1.16
C ASN A 287 10.54 25.09 -2.47
N ILE A 288 9.70 24.08 -2.63
CA ILE A 288 8.80 23.93 -3.78
C ILE A 288 7.44 24.57 -3.42
N GLN A 289 6.97 25.48 -4.28
CA GLN A 289 5.67 26.12 -4.09
C GLN A 289 4.53 25.09 -4.23
N HIS A 290 3.58 25.13 -3.29
CA HIS A 290 2.39 24.27 -3.27
C HIS A 290 1.23 24.97 -2.55
N THR A 291 0.00 24.49 -2.76
CA THR A 291 -1.23 25.06 -2.16
C THR A 291 -1.51 24.56 -0.74
N GLY A 292 -0.87 23.46 -0.33
CA GLY A 292 -1.15 22.76 0.94
C GLY A 292 -2.10 21.57 0.78
N ASP A 293 -2.82 21.49 -0.36
CA ASP A 293 -3.69 20.35 -0.69
C ASP A 293 -2.87 19.11 -1.09
N TYR A 294 -3.48 17.93 -0.97
CA TYR A 294 -2.81 16.71 -1.42
C TYR A 294 -2.63 16.71 -2.94
N LEU A 295 -1.37 16.66 -3.37
CA LEU A 295 -1.01 16.48 -4.77
C LEU A 295 -0.66 15.01 -5.04
N PRO A 296 -1.50 14.25 -5.79
CA PRO A 296 -1.13 12.93 -6.28
C PRO A 296 0.21 12.98 -7.00
N ASN A 297 0.93 11.86 -6.98
CA ASN A 297 2.23 11.71 -7.61
C ASN A 297 3.36 12.53 -6.95
N THR A 298 3.20 13.00 -5.73
CA THR A 298 4.29 13.69 -4.97
C THR A 298 5.18 12.71 -4.22
N VAL A 299 4.58 11.74 -3.52
CA VAL A 299 5.30 10.75 -2.71
C VAL A 299 4.91 9.32 -3.07
N PHE A 300 5.90 8.45 -3.20
CA PHE A 300 5.71 7.01 -3.33
C PHE A 300 5.65 6.38 -1.94
N ASN A 301 4.46 5.93 -1.53
CA ASN A 301 4.21 5.54 -0.14
C ASN A 301 4.19 4.02 0.04
N ILE A 302 5.04 3.53 0.94
CA ILE A 302 5.07 2.16 1.43
C ILE A 302 4.71 2.18 2.91
N THR A 303 3.63 1.49 3.28
CA THR A 303 3.13 1.47 4.66
C THR A 303 3.23 0.09 5.28
N GLY A 304 3.48 0.00 6.58
CA GLY A 304 3.32 -1.26 7.29
C GLY A 304 3.29 -1.09 8.80
N SER A 305 2.48 -1.89 9.48
CA SER A 305 2.33 -1.78 10.94
C SER A 305 3.50 -2.37 11.73
N SER A 306 4.39 -3.11 11.06
CA SER A 306 5.53 -3.81 11.68
C SER A 306 6.87 -3.12 11.43
N PHE A 307 6.87 -1.94 10.82
CA PHE A 307 8.10 -1.25 10.41
C PHE A 307 8.97 -0.84 11.61
N ASP A 308 8.38 -0.62 12.78
CA ASP A 308 9.13 -0.26 14.00
C ASP A 308 9.47 -1.43 14.91
N ILE A 309 9.11 -2.66 14.53
CA ILE A 309 9.35 -3.88 15.31
C ILE A 309 10.70 -4.49 14.92
N PRO A 310 11.70 -4.53 15.83
CA PRO A 310 13.07 -4.88 15.47
C PRO A 310 13.27 -6.31 14.96
N GLN A 311 12.49 -7.28 15.42
CA GLN A 311 12.67 -8.71 15.13
C GLN A 311 11.79 -9.22 13.97
N THR A 312 10.92 -8.37 13.43
CA THR A 312 10.12 -8.70 12.27
C THR A 312 10.85 -8.17 11.03
N PRO A 313 11.19 -8.98 10.02
CA PRO A 313 11.84 -8.48 8.81
C PRO A 313 10.88 -7.64 7.96
N PHE A 314 11.39 -6.89 6.97
CA PHE A 314 10.54 -6.31 5.93
C PHE A 314 10.04 -7.41 4.99
N GLY A 315 8.78 -7.28 4.54
CA GLY A 315 8.20 -8.21 3.57
C GLY A 315 8.82 -8.08 2.17
N PRO A 316 8.61 -9.08 1.29
CA PRO A 316 9.18 -9.11 -0.06
C PRO A 316 8.82 -7.87 -0.87
N TYR A 317 7.56 -7.45 -0.80
CA TYR A 317 7.04 -6.36 -1.60
C TYR A 317 7.36 -4.97 -1.03
N VAL A 318 7.70 -4.88 0.25
CA VAL A 318 8.28 -3.66 0.84
C VAL A 318 9.69 -3.47 0.29
N ILE A 319 10.51 -4.52 0.28
CA ILE A 319 11.87 -4.51 -0.27
C ILE A 319 11.85 -4.24 -1.78
N ALA A 320 11.00 -4.95 -2.53
CA ALA A 320 10.84 -4.75 -3.96
C ALA A 320 10.39 -3.32 -4.29
N GLY A 321 9.40 -2.80 -3.56
CA GLY A 321 8.90 -1.44 -3.71
C GLY A 321 9.98 -0.39 -3.42
N PHE A 322 10.76 -0.57 -2.34
CA PHE A 322 11.85 0.32 -1.99
C PHE A 322 12.97 0.31 -3.05
N PHE A 323 13.39 -0.87 -3.49
CA PHE A 323 14.35 -1.01 -4.59
C PHE A 323 13.84 -0.33 -5.87
N TYR A 324 12.58 -0.56 -6.24
CA TYR A 324 11.98 0.05 -7.41
C TYR A 324 11.95 1.58 -7.31
N ALA A 325 11.54 2.11 -6.15
CA ALA A 325 11.54 3.55 -5.88
C ALA A 325 12.92 4.18 -6.09
N VAL A 326 13.96 3.53 -5.60
CA VAL A 326 15.32 4.06 -5.69
C VAL A 326 15.91 3.87 -7.09
N LYS A 327 15.85 2.66 -7.66
CA LYS A 327 16.51 2.34 -8.92
C LYS A 327 15.77 2.85 -10.15
N HIS A 328 14.45 2.65 -10.21
CA HIS A 328 13.64 2.89 -11.41
C HIS A 328 12.93 4.24 -11.40
N LEU A 329 12.61 4.77 -10.21
CA LEU A 329 12.03 6.10 -10.06
C LEU A 329 13.05 7.17 -9.64
N HIS A 330 14.30 6.77 -9.36
CA HIS A 330 15.40 7.66 -8.96
C HIS A 330 15.11 8.47 -7.68
N LEU A 331 14.34 7.89 -6.76
CA LEU A 331 13.99 8.53 -5.49
C LEU A 331 15.09 8.30 -4.44
N VAL A 332 16.14 9.13 -4.50
CA VAL A 332 17.24 9.09 -3.53
C VAL A 332 16.83 9.65 -2.17
N ASP A 333 15.86 10.57 -2.12
CA ASP A 333 15.26 11.00 -0.86
C ASP A 333 14.14 10.03 -0.46
N GLN A 334 14.30 9.44 0.73
CA GLN A 334 13.34 8.51 1.32
C GLN A 334 12.98 8.99 2.72
N MET A 335 11.78 9.55 2.87
CA MET A 335 11.27 9.94 4.17
C MET A 335 10.90 8.69 4.98
N VAL A 336 11.25 8.69 6.26
CA VAL A 336 10.89 7.64 7.20
C VAL A 336 10.07 8.25 8.31
N MET A 337 8.86 7.73 8.52
CA MET A 337 7.89 8.33 9.43
C MET A 337 7.30 7.32 10.41
N GLY A 338 7.64 7.48 11.68
CA GLY A 338 6.87 6.96 12.80
C GLY A 338 5.85 7.97 13.31
N TYR A 339 5.05 7.55 14.28
CA TYR A 339 4.15 8.42 15.03
C TYR A 339 4.92 9.50 15.81
N ASN A 340 6.06 9.12 16.40
CA ASN A 340 6.97 9.98 17.15
C ASN A 340 8.45 9.71 16.77
N GLU A 341 9.37 10.48 17.37
CA GLU A 341 10.81 10.36 17.13
C GLU A 341 11.34 8.95 17.43
N ASP A 342 11.02 8.39 18.62
CA ASP A 342 11.46 7.04 19.02
C ASP A 342 11.05 5.96 18.02
N GLN A 343 9.82 6.04 17.48
CA GLN A 343 9.34 5.09 16.50
C GLN A 343 10.06 5.26 15.16
N THR A 344 10.28 6.50 14.74
CA THR A 344 11.02 6.84 13.52
C THR A 344 12.44 6.30 13.57
N ASP A 345 13.13 6.49 14.69
CA ASP A 345 14.48 5.97 14.92
C ASP A 345 14.55 4.45 14.86
N ARG A 346 13.55 3.75 15.42
CA ARG A 346 13.48 2.28 15.32
C ARG A 346 13.34 1.82 13.87
N ILE A 347 12.51 2.49 13.07
CA ILE A 347 12.33 2.15 11.65
C ILE A 347 13.64 2.38 10.89
N ILE A 348 14.29 3.53 11.07
CA ILE A 348 15.59 3.85 10.43
C ILE A 348 16.64 2.82 10.82
N LYS A 349 16.71 2.46 12.11
CA LYS A 349 17.65 1.46 12.61
C LYS A 349 17.37 0.08 12.01
N LYS A 350 16.10 -0.29 11.82
CA LYS A 350 15.71 -1.52 11.13
C LYS A 350 16.14 -1.50 9.66
N ILE A 351 15.92 -0.41 8.92
CA ILE A 351 16.41 -0.25 7.53
C ILE A 351 17.94 -0.46 7.47
N LYS A 352 18.68 0.14 8.41
CA LYS A 352 20.14 0.01 8.50
C LYS A 352 20.61 -1.39 8.90
N ASN A 353 19.76 -2.21 9.50
CA ASN A 353 20.10 -3.57 9.95
C ASN A 353 19.54 -4.66 9.04
N ASP A 354 18.59 -4.34 8.16
CA ASP A 354 18.09 -5.25 7.14
C ASP A 354 19.13 -5.39 6.01
N PRO A 355 19.57 -6.61 5.68
CA PRO A 355 20.71 -6.84 4.79
C PRO A 355 20.44 -6.37 3.36
N ILE A 356 19.20 -6.49 2.87
CA ILE A 356 18.85 -6.07 1.51
C ILE A 356 18.58 -4.57 1.51
N MET A 357 17.78 -4.04 2.45
CA MET A 357 17.48 -2.60 2.51
C MET A 357 18.74 -1.76 2.74
N ARG A 358 19.64 -2.17 3.63
CA ARG A 358 20.93 -1.50 3.85
C ARG A 358 21.76 -1.45 2.58
N MET A 359 21.78 -2.54 1.82
CA MET A 359 22.54 -2.60 0.57
C MET A 359 21.96 -1.64 -0.48
N ILE A 360 20.63 -1.56 -0.59
CA ILE A 360 19.96 -0.59 -1.46
C ILE A 360 20.35 0.84 -1.05
N VAL A 361 20.26 1.14 0.25
CA VAL A 361 20.62 2.47 0.78
C VAL A 361 22.07 2.84 0.42
N GLN A 362 23.01 1.90 0.60
CA GLN A 362 24.42 2.15 0.33
C GLN A 362 24.75 2.25 -1.16
N LYS A 363 24.22 1.35 -2.00
CA LYS A 363 24.53 1.28 -3.43
C LYS A 363 24.02 2.50 -4.19
N PHE A 364 22.87 3.03 -3.78
CA PHE A 364 22.20 4.13 -4.48
C PHE A 364 22.28 5.48 -3.74
N ASP A 365 23.10 5.57 -2.69
CA ASP A 365 23.30 6.79 -1.88
C ASP A 365 21.97 7.40 -1.40
N VAL A 366 21.12 6.54 -0.81
CA VAL A 366 19.79 6.95 -0.36
C VAL A 366 19.88 7.81 0.90
N ASN A 367 19.29 8.99 0.83
CA ASN A 367 19.11 9.90 1.95
C ASN A 367 17.83 9.53 2.72
N LEU A 368 18.01 8.95 3.91
CA LEU A 368 16.90 8.65 4.84
C LEU A 368 16.56 9.90 5.65
N ILE A 369 15.44 10.55 5.35
CA ILE A 369 14.97 11.77 6.02
C ILE A 369 14.01 11.38 7.14
N ALA A 370 14.41 11.60 8.39
CA ALA A 370 13.55 11.35 9.54
C ALA A 370 12.47 12.44 9.65
N ILE A 371 11.21 12.03 9.71
CA ILE A 371 10.06 12.88 10.01
C ILE A 371 9.15 12.15 10.99
N ASN A 372 8.29 12.86 11.74
CA ASN A 372 7.35 12.19 12.64
C ASN A 372 5.97 12.84 12.58
N GLN A 373 4.94 12.01 12.73
CA GLN A 373 3.55 12.42 12.50
C GLN A 373 3.08 13.48 13.50
N LEU A 374 3.44 13.35 14.78
CA LEU A 374 3.02 14.29 15.83
C LEU A 374 3.55 15.71 15.62
N GLU A 375 4.82 15.86 15.26
CA GLU A 375 5.41 17.17 14.98
C GLU A 375 4.74 17.84 13.78
N LEU A 376 4.57 17.09 12.69
CA LEU A 376 3.94 17.63 11.48
C LEU A 376 2.47 18.03 11.70
N GLN A 377 1.73 17.28 12.53
CA GLN A 377 0.35 17.63 12.90
C GLN A 377 0.29 18.92 13.74
N GLN A 378 1.30 19.20 14.56
CA GLN A 378 1.37 20.44 15.35
C GLN A 378 1.75 21.65 14.51
N GLU A 379 2.52 21.47 13.43
CA GLU A 379 2.88 22.55 12.50
C GLU A 379 1.70 22.99 11.61
N GLU A 380 0.71 22.12 11.38
CA GLU A 380 -0.48 22.42 10.56
C GLU A 380 -1.67 22.94 11.37
N ALA A 381 -1.62 22.87 12.71
CA ALA A 381 -2.63 23.38 13.64
C ALA A 381 -2.35 24.82 14.07
#